data_AF-A0A959LQR3-F1
#
_entry.id   AF-A0A959LQR3-F1
#
_cell.length_a   1.000
_cell.length_b   1.000
_cell.length_c   1.000
_cell.angle_alpha   90.00
_cell.angle_beta   90.00
_cell.angle_gamma   90.00
#
_symmetry.space_group_name_H-M   'P 1'
#
loop_
_entity.id
_entity.type
_entity.pdbx_description
1 polymer ?
#
loop_
_entity_poly.entity_id
_entity_poly.type
_entity_poly.pdbx_seq_one_letter_code
_entity_poly.pdbx_strand_id
1 'polypeptide(L)'
;YIVDGEEKTTNFFMEMEPVNSFSSRKNNKPSKHFLVCAEDCAVTVSTNSLEAEMCRLIPRLESIIRDAVEKETGKMQEEMANFITTSPEDRYTQLMNEKPELLNRVPQHQIASYLGVKPETLSRIRKRLLTAK
;
A
#
# COMPACT_ATOMS: atom_id res chain seq x y z
N TYR A 1 8.39 2.36 7.01
CA TYR A 1 9.41 1.88 7.98
C TYR A 1 10.50 2.92 8.08
N ILE A 2 11.31 2.92 9.14
CA ILE A 2 12.54 3.72 9.21
C ILE A 2 13.71 2.76 9.11
N VAL A 3 14.58 2.94 8.12
CA VAL A 3 15.76 2.11 7.87
C VAL A 3 16.94 3.05 7.71
N ASP A 4 17.97 2.89 8.54
CA ASP A 4 19.16 3.75 8.57
C ASP A 4 18.85 5.25 8.71
N GLY A 5 17.79 5.58 9.46
CA GLY A 5 17.32 6.95 9.65
C GLY A 5 16.50 7.51 8.49
N GLU A 6 16.32 6.75 7.41
CA GLU A 6 15.50 7.15 6.27
C GLU A 6 14.10 6.50 6.32
N GLU A 7 13.09 7.29 6.00
CA GLU A 7 11.74 6.79 5.79
C GLU A 7 11.65 5.96 4.50
N LYS A 8 11.19 4.73 4.64
CA LYS A 8 10.88 3.81 3.54
C LYS A 8 9.38 3.64 3.42
N THR A 9 8.83 4.15 2.33
CA THR A 9 7.44 3.95 1.92
C THR A 9 7.30 2.54 1.34
N THR A 10 6.37 1.75 1.87
CA THR A 10 6.16 0.34 1.47
C THR A 10 4.83 0.09 0.79
N ASN A 11 3.86 1.00 0.93
CA ASN A 11 2.60 0.90 0.23
C ASN A 11 1.90 2.27 0.16
N PHE A 12 0.94 2.39 -0.74
CA PHE A 12 0.02 3.52 -0.86
C PHE A 12 -1.41 3.00 -0.85
N PHE A 13 -2.26 3.65 -0.06
CA PHE A 13 -3.66 3.29 0.08
C PHE A 13 -4.51 4.45 -0.40
N MET A 14 -5.44 4.16 -1.33
CA MET A 14 -6.39 5.13 -1.86
C MET A 14 -7.77 4.92 -1.21
N GLU A 15 -8.76 5.66 -1.70
CA GLU A 15 -10.12 5.64 -1.21
C GLU A 15 -10.67 4.20 -1.18
N MET A 16 -11.37 3.86 -0.09
CA MET A 16 -11.99 2.56 0.12
C MET A 16 -11.03 1.36 0.22
N GLU A 17 -9.71 1.58 0.15
CA GLU A 17 -8.73 0.53 0.37
C GLU A 17 -8.53 0.30 1.88
N PRO A 18 -8.62 -0.95 2.37
CA PRO A 18 -8.44 -1.24 3.78
C PRO A 18 -6.96 -1.25 4.16
N VAL A 19 -6.64 -0.70 5.34
CA VAL A 19 -5.29 -0.73 5.90
C VAL A 19 -5.30 -1.53 7.19
N ASN A 20 -4.53 -2.61 7.23
CA ASN A 20 -4.49 -3.50 8.38
C ASN A 20 -3.07 -3.95 8.73
N SER A 21 -2.75 -3.98 10.02
CA SER A 21 -1.56 -4.65 10.52
C SER A 21 -1.94 -6.00 11.13
N PHE A 22 -2.01 -7.05 10.30
CA PHE A 22 -2.35 -8.40 10.78
C PHE A 22 -1.40 -8.90 11.86
N SER A 23 -0.10 -8.56 11.78
CA SER A 23 0.90 -8.96 12.76
C SER A 23 0.71 -8.23 14.10
N SER A 24 0.43 -6.93 14.08
CA SER A 24 0.09 -6.17 15.28
C SER A 24 -1.18 -6.71 15.93
N ARG A 25 -2.23 -6.88 15.12
CA ARG A 25 -3.54 -7.36 15.52
C ARG A 25 -3.49 -8.75 16.16
N LYS A 26 -2.84 -9.72 15.50
CA LYS A 26 -2.77 -11.11 15.98
C LYS A 26 -1.95 -11.26 17.26
N ASN A 27 -0.88 -10.47 17.40
CA ASN A 27 0.06 -10.60 18.52
C ASN A 27 -0.19 -9.59 19.65
N ASN A 28 -1.19 -8.72 19.53
CA ASN A 28 -1.45 -7.60 20.45
C ASN A 28 -0.19 -6.77 20.75
N LYS A 29 0.55 -6.41 19.70
CA LYS A 29 1.78 -5.60 19.79
C LYS A 29 1.66 -4.37 18.89
N PRO A 30 2.29 -3.23 19.23
CA PRO A 30 2.35 -2.07 18.34
C PRO A 30 2.84 -2.43 16.94
N SER A 31 2.31 -1.77 15.91
CA SER A 31 2.77 -1.94 14.53
C SER A 31 4.22 -1.47 14.38
N LYS A 32 4.97 -2.14 13.50
CA LYS A 32 6.33 -1.69 13.12
C LYS A 32 6.33 -0.63 12.02
N HIS A 33 5.19 -0.40 11.40
CA HIS A 33 5.00 0.61 10.36
C HIS A 33 4.12 1.74 10.88
N PHE A 34 4.26 2.86 10.20
CA PHE A 34 3.55 4.11 10.46
C PHE A 34 2.57 4.35 9.31
N LEU A 35 1.47 5.01 9.62
CA LEU A 35 0.50 5.48 8.65
C LEU A 35 0.51 7.00 8.69
N VAL A 36 0.57 7.61 7.51
CA VAL A 36 0.57 9.06 7.34
C VAL A 36 -0.49 9.37 6.28
N CYS A 37 -1.36 10.32 6.58
CA CYS A 37 -2.27 10.86 5.57
C CYS A 37 -1.44 11.80 4.67
N ALA A 38 -1.30 11.45 3.39
CA ALA A 38 -0.53 12.27 2.44
C ALA A 38 -1.23 13.59 2.08
N GLU A 39 -2.54 13.66 2.34
CA GLU A 39 -3.44 14.78 2.13
C GLU A 39 -4.56 14.73 3.18
N ASP A 40 -5.52 15.65 3.11
CA ASP A 40 -6.68 15.65 4.02
C ASP A 40 -7.56 14.41 3.78
N CYS A 41 -7.62 13.52 4.78
CA CYS A 41 -8.32 12.24 4.68
C CYS A 41 -9.45 12.11 5.71
N ALA A 42 -10.55 11.48 5.31
CA ALA A 42 -11.53 10.92 6.23
C ALA A 42 -11.29 9.40 6.35
N VAL A 43 -11.15 8.92 7.58
CA VAL A 43 -10.85 7.50 7.84
C VAL A 43 -11.86 6.88 8.80
N THR A 44 -12.23 5.63 8.52
CA THR A 44 -13.01 4.81 9.45
C THR A 44 -12.04 3.93 10.24
N VAL A 45 -12.13 3.98 11.57
CA VAL A 45 -11.27 3.19 12.46
C VAL A 45 -12.10 2.11 13.13
N SER A 46 -11.59 0.88 13.12
CA SER A 46 -12.18 -0.27 13.81
C SER A 46 -11.20 -0.85 14.82
N THR A 47 -11.73 -1.51 15.84
CA THR A 47 -10.97 -2.27 16.83
C THR A 47 -11.32 -3.76 16.73
N ASN A 48 -10.44 -4.61 17.28
CA ASN A 48 -10.70 -6.05 17.33
C ASN A 48 -12.03 -6.38 18.05
N SER A 49 -12.36 -5.63 19.10
CA SER A 49 -13.59 -5.85 19.87
C SER A 49 -14.83 -5.43 19.08
N LEU A 50 -14.77 -4.30 18.37
CA LEU A 50 -15.86 -3.83 17.53
C LEU A 50 -16.13 -4.80 16.38
N GLU A 51 -15.08 -5.28 15.70
CA GLU A 51 -15.26 -6.27 14.63
C GLU A 51 -15.88 -7.57 15.16
N ALA A 52 -15.40 -8.08 16.31
CA ALA A 52 -15.95 -9.27 16.93
C ALA A 52 -17.42 -9.09 17.38
N GLU A 53 -17.79 -7.91 17.85
CA GLU A 53 -19.18 -7.57 18.14
C GLU A 53 -20.04 -7.54 16.88
N MET A 54 -19.57 -6.90 15.81
CA MET A 54 -20.28 -6.82 14.54
C MET A 54 -20.48 -8.20 13.91
N CYS A 55 -19.49 -9.09 13.96
CA CYS A 55 -19.63 -10.47 13.49
C CYS A 55 -20.64 -11.27 14.32
N ARG A 56 -20.74 -11.03 15.64
CA ARG A 56 -21.78 -11.66 16.48
C ARG A 56 -23.18 -11.17 16.14
N LEU A 57 -23.34 -9.87 15.87
CA LEU A 57 -24.63 -9.27 15.50
C LEU A 57 -25.05 -9.62 14.06
N ILE A 58 -24.08 -9.77 13.16
CA ILE A 58 -24.29 -10.03 11.73
C ILE A 58 -23.40 -11.21 11.32
N PRO A 59 -23.82 -12.47 11.55
CA PRO A 59 -22.96 -13.64 11.30
C PRO A 59 -22.43 -13.77 9.86
N ARG A 60 -23.21 -13.30 8.87
CA ARG A 60 -22.77 -13.28 7.45
C ARG A 60 -21.56 -12.36 7.21
N LEU A 61 -21.28 -11.43 8.11
CA LEU A 61 -20.14 -10.52 7.99
C LEU A 61 -18.81 -11.27 8.00
N GLU A 62 -18.71 -12.42 8.69
CA GLU A 62 -17.49 -13.22 8.72
C GLU A 62 -17.08 -13.72 7.33
N SER A 63 -18.03 -14.19 6.51
CA SER A 63 -17.71 -14.62 5.15
C SER A 63 -17.30 -13.45 4.27
N ILE A 64 -17.96 -12.28 4.42
CA ILE A 64 -17.62 -11.07 3.66
C ILE A 64 -16.21 -10.59 4.01
N ILE A 65 -15.87 -10.57 5.30
CA ILE A 65 -14.53 -10.20 5.77
C ILE A 65 -13.49 -11.19 5.23
N ARG A 66 -13.77 -12.50 5.31
CA ARG A 66 -12.86 -13.52 4.77
C ARG A 66 -12.59 -13.32 3.28
N ASP A 67 -13.63 -13.16 2.48
CA ASP A 67 -13.50 -12.98 1.02
C ASP A 67 -12.71 -11.69 0.70
N ALA A 68 -12.92 -10.61 1.47
CA ALA A 68 -12.16 -9.38 1.34
C ALA A 68 -10.67 -9.57 1.70
N VAL A 69 -10.37 -10.30 2.79
CA VAL A 69 -9.00 -10.60 3.22
C VAL A 69 -8.29 -11.48 2.19
N GLU A 70 -8.97 -12.49 1.63
CA GLU A 70 -8.40 -13.35 0.58
C GLU A 70 -8.03 -12.55 -0.66
N LYS A 71 -8.94 -11.67 -1.12
CA LYS A 71 -8.70 -10.79 -2.26
C LYS A 71 -7.49 -9.86 -2.04
N GLU A 72 -7.45 -9.16 -0.90
CA GLU A 72 -6.35 -8.23 -0.61
C GLU A 72 -5.02 -8.96 -0.38
N THR A 73 -5.05 -10.15 0.23
CA THR A 73 -3.85 -10.98 0.39
C THR A 73 -3.32 -11.45 -0.97
N GLY A 74 -4.20 -11.85 -1.89
CA GLY A 74 -3.82 -12.22 -3.25
C GLY A 74 -3.14 -11.06 -4.00
N LYS A 75 -3.71 -9.85 -3.92
CA LYS A 75 -3.07 -8.65 -4.48
C LYS A 75 -1.68 -8.40 -3.88
N MET A 76 -1.54 -8.48 -2.56
CA MET A 76 -0.22 -8.30 -1.91
C MET A 76 0.80 -9.35 -2.37
N GLN A 77 0.37 -10.60 -2.61
CA GLN A 77 1.23 -11.65 -3.15
C GLN A 77 1.68 -11.32 -4.58
N GLU A 78 0.76 -10.86 -5.44
CA GLU A 78 1.07 -10.43 -6.81
C GLU A 78 2.00 -9.21 -6.83
N GLU A 79 1.73 -8.19 -6.01
CA GLU A 79 2.60 -7.02 -5.85
C GLU A 79 4.01 -7.42 -5.42
N MET A 80 4.14 -8.32 -4.44
CA MET A 80 5.43 -8.83 -3.99
C MET A 80 6.14 -9.64 -5.07
N ALA A 81 5.42 -10.48 -5.82
CA ALA A 81 5.97 -11.22 -6.94
C ALA A 81 6.48 -10.26 -8.02
N ASN A 82 5.67 -9.28 -8.43
CA ASN A 82 6.03 -8.25 -9.39
C ASN A 82 7.25 -7.45 -8.92
N PHE A 83 7.35 -7.14 -7.62
CA PHE A 83 8.51 -6.46 -7.05
C PHE A 83 9.82 -7.24 -7.27
N ILE A 84 9.76 -8.56 -7.24
CA ILE A 84 10.92 -9.44 -7.41
C ILE A 84 11.23 -9.70 -8.89
N THR A 85 10.20 -9.86 -9.73
CA THR A 85 10.33 -10.37 -11.11
C THR A 85 10.46 -9.31 -12.18
N THR A 86 10.10 -8.05 -11.89
CA THR A 86 10.06 -6.97 -12.90
C THR A 86 11.13 -5.91 -12.65
N SER A 87 11.43 -5.09 -13.65
CA SER A 87 12.34 -3.96 -13.48
C SER A 87 11.64 -2.78 -12.77
N PRO A 88 12.38 -1.85 -12.14
CA PRO A 88 11.77 -0.64 -11.58
C PRO A 88 11.00 0.21 -12.59
N GLU A 89 11.39 0.15 -13.87
CA GLU A 89 10.72 0.86 -14.97
C GLU A 89 9.37 0.23 -15.31
N ASP A 90 9.30 -1.11 -15.32
CA ASP A 90 8.05 -1.85 -15.49
C ASP A 90 7.09 -1.55 -14.34
N ARG A 91 7.59 -1.57 -13.08
CA ARG A 91 6.78 -1.26 -11.90
C ARG A 91 6.24 0.17 -11.91
N TYR A 92 7.06 1.13 -12.34
CA TYR A 92 6.62 2.51 -12.49
C TYR A 92 5.52 2.62 -13.57
N THR A 93 5.69 1.92 -14.69
CA THR A 93 4.70 1.88 -15.77
C THR A 93 3.40 1.23 -15.31
N GLN A 94 3.47 0.14 -14.56
CA GLN A 94 2.31 -0.51 -13.95
C GLN A 94 1.59 0.45 -12.99
N LEU A 95 2.33 1.15 -12.12
CA LEU A 95 1.76 2.15 -11.21
C LEU A 95 1.05 3.28 -11.98
N MET A 96 1.63 3.74 -13.09
CA MET A 96 1.00 4.74 -13.97
C MET A 96 -0.33 4.26 -14.56
N ASN A 97 -0.45 2.96 -14.84
CA ASN A 97 -1.65 2.40 -15.45
C ASN A 97 -2.73 2.08 -14.41
N GLU A 98 -2.34 1.57 -13.24
CA GLU A 98 -3.27 1.11 -12.20
C GLU A 98 -3.73 2.24 -11.29
N LYS A 99 -2.83 3.15 -10.91
CA LYS A 99 -3.11 4.26 -9.98
C LYS A 99 -2.53 5.58 -10.53
N PRO A 100 -2.96 6.06 -11.72
CA PRO A 100 -2.42 7.29 -12.32
C PRO A 100 -2.57 8.51 -11.40
N GLU A 101 -3.69 8.61 -10.69
CA GLU A 101 -3.99 9.73 -9.77
C GLU A 101 -2.97 9.85 -8.63
N LEU A 102 -2.43 8.72 -8.16
CA LEU A 102 -1.46 8.70 -7.07
C LEU A 102 -0.21 9.52 -7.40
N LEU A 103 0.20 9.54 -8.67
CA LEU A 103 1.43 10.21 -9.11
C LEU A 103 1.43 11.71 -8.90
N ASN A 104 0.24 12.31 -8.79
CA ASN A 104 0.05 13.74 -8.55
C ASN A 104 -0.26 14.06 -7.07
N ARG A 105 -0.58 13.04 -6.27
CA ARG A 105 -1.00 13.19 -4.87
C ARG A 105 0.14 13.01 -3.87
N VAL A 106 1.18 12.25 -4.24
CA VAL A 106 2.30 11.96 -3.33
C VAL A 106 3.65 12.49 -3.83
N PRO A 107 4.56 12.87 -2.93
CA PRO A 107 5.92 13.26 -3.30
C PRO A 107 6.68 12.17 -4.08
N GLN A 108 7.44 12.60 -5.08
CA GLN A 108 8.20 11.70 -5.95
C GLN A 108 9.23 10.83 -5.19
N HIS A 109 9.78 11.31 -4.08
CA HIS A 109 10.72 10.52 -3.28
C HIS A 109 10.04 9.32 -2.60
N GLN A 110 8.76 9.44 -2.23
CA GLN A 110 7.98 8.33 -1.68
C GLN A 110 7.68 7.29 -2.76
N ILE A 111 7.35 7.73 -3.99
CA ILE A 111 7.19 6.85 -5.15
C ILE A 111 8.50 6.10 -5.42
N ALA A 112 9.65 6.80 -5.40
CA ALA A 112 10.95 6.18 -5.58
C ALA A 112 11.20 5.09 -4.52
N SER A 113 10.92 5.41 -3.25
CA SER A 113 11.04 4.45 -2.15
C SER A 113 10.13 3.23 -2.35
N TYR A 114 8.87 3.42 -2.74
CA TYR A 114 7.92 2.34 -2.99
C TYR A 114 8.38 1.40 -4.11
N LEU A 115 8.98 1.96 -5.16
CA LEU A 115 9.52 1.19 -6.29
C LEU A 115 10.88 0.54 -5.99
N GLY A 116 11.46 0.79 -4.81
CA GLY A 116 12.75 0.26 -4.40
C GLY A 116 13.94 0.93 -5.09
N VAL A 117 13.82 2.20 -5.48
CA VAL A 117 14.88 2.95 -6.17
C VAL A 117 15.18 4.28 -5.49
N LYS A 118 16.34 4.85 -5.79
CA LYS A 118 16.66 6.22 -5.37
C LYS A 118 15.91 7.25 -6.23
N PRO A 119 15.62 8.47 -5.71
CA PRO A 119 14.91 9.53 -6.45
C PRO A 119 15.55 9.88 -7.81
N GLU A 120 16.88 9.82 -7.93
CA GLU A 120 17.59 10.10 -9.17
C GLU A 120 17.36 9.01 -10.23
N THR A 121 17.18 7.75 -9.79
CA THR A 121 16.83 6.64 -10.67
C THR A 121 15.40 6.77 -11.18
N LEU A 122 14.45 7.13 -10.31
CA LEU A 122 13.06 7.41 -10.73
C LEU A 122 13.02 8.57 -11.75
N SER A 123 13.78 9.64 -11.50
CA SER A 123 13.87 10.79 -12.41
C SER A 123 14.36 10.38 -13.80
N ARG A 124 15.36 9.47 -13.87
CA ARG A 124 15.86 8.91 -15.14
C ARG A 124 14.86 8.01 -15.85
N ILE A 125 14.07 7.23 -15.11
CA ILE A 125 12.98 6.41 -15.66
C ILE A 125 11.93 7.33 -16.31
N ARG A 126 11.44 8.33 -15.57
CA ARG A 126 10.44 9.28 -16.06
C ARG A 126 10.89 10.01 -17.32
N LYS A 127 12.14 10.46 -17.38
CA LYS A 127 12.70 11.11 -18.58
C LYS A 127 12.68 10.20 -19.80
N ARG A 128 13.09 8.94 -19.65
CA ARG A 128 13.09 7.95 -20.75
C ARG A 128 11.67 7.71 -21.29
N LEU A 129 10.69 7.53 -20.40
CA LEU A 129 9.30 7.32 -20.79
C LEU A 129 8.66 8.52 -21.50
N LEU A 130 9.09 9.75 -21.18
CA LEU A 130 8.65 10.96 -21.87
C LEU A 130 9.27 11.12 -23.27
N THR A 131 10.50 10.64 -23.47
CA THR A 131 11.20 10.71 -24.77
C THR A 131 10.88 9.52 -25.69
N ALA A 132 10.35 8.42 -25.14
CA ALA A 132 9.93 7.24 -25.90
C ALA A 132 8.51 7.37 -26.50
N LYS A 133 7.76 8.42 -26.14
CA LYS A 133 6.51 8.85 -26.79
C LYS A 133 6.81 9.86 -27.89
#